data_AF-A0A3B0YZR7-F1
#
_entry.id   AF-A0A3B0YZR7-F1
#
_cell.length_a   1.000
_cell.length_b   1.000
_cell.length_c   1.000
_cell.angle_alpha   90.00
_cell.angle_beta   90.00
_cell.angle_gamma   90.00
#
_symmetry.space_group_name_H-M   'P 1'
#
loop_
_entity.id
_entity.type
_entity.pdbx_description
1 polymer ?
#
loop_
_entity_poly.entity_id
_entity_poly.type
_entity_poly.pdbx_seq_one_letter_code
_entity_poly.pdbx_strand_id
1 'polypeptide(L)' 'MPHTTLCPGLLCTHPALETQADRFVHNYALPRITCVPETGYFLHLTNEGLALHCADDKDRGAVCVDF' A
#
# COMPACT_ATOMS: atom_id res chain seq x y z
N MET A 1 -11.40 -7.18 23.00
CA MET A 1 -10.59 -6.25 22.18
C MET A 1 -10.56 -6.82 20.77
N PRO A 2 -11.25 -6.25 19.78
CA PRO A 2 -11.25 -6.81 18.44
C PRO A 2 -9.86 -6.60 17.85
N HIS A 3 -9.27 -7.68 17.35
CA HIS A 3 -7.97 -7.68 16.66
C HIS A 3 -8.02 -6.69 15.50
N THR A 4 -7.30 -5.57 15.63
CA THR A 4 -7.02 -4.69 14.50
C THR A 4 -6.23 -5.54 13.50
N THR A 5 -6.84 -5.83 12.37
CA THR A 5 -6.15 -6.41 11.22
C THR A 5 -5.01 -5.48 10.82
N LEU A 6 -3.81 -5.81 11.28
CA LEU A 6 -2.51 -5.19 10.98
C LEU A 6 -2.08 -5.35 9.50
N CYS A 7 -3.02 -5.57 8.59
CA CYS A 7 -2.71 -5.76 7.19
C CYS A 7 -2.60 -4.39 6.52
N PRO A 8 -1.43 -4.05 5.93
CA PRO A 8 -1.27 -2.80 5.21
C PRO A 8 -2.25 -2.75 4.03
N GLY A 9 -2.92 -1.62 3.86
CA GLY A 9 -3.78 -1.37 2.70
C GLY A 9 -2.97 -1.04 1.45
N LEU A 10 -3.55 -1.29 0.27
CA LEU A 10 -2.96 -0.94 -1.02
C LEU A 10 -3.56 0.36 -1.57
N LEU A 11 -2.75 1.40 -1.60
CA LEU A 11 -3.00 2.67 -2.28
C LEU A 11 -2.46 2.59 -3.72
N CYS A 12 -3.26 3.02 -4.68
CA CYS A 12 -2.82 3.27 -6.05
C CYS A 12 -3.36 4.63 -6.45
N THR A 13 -2.47 5.49 -6.93
CA THR A 13 -2.83 6.85 -7.33
C THR A 13 -2.81 7.01 -8.85
N HIS A 14 -2.41 5.96 -9.59
CA HIS A 14 -2.22 6.04 -11.03
C HIS A 14 -3.30 5.23 -11.77
N PRO A 15 -4.16 5.87 -12.59
CA PRO A 15 -5.32 5.20 -13.20
C PRO A 15 -4.92 4.06 -14.14
N ALA A 16 -3.76 4.16 -14.78
CA ALA A 16 -3.23 3.09 -15.64
C ALA A 16 -2.86 1.81 -14.88
N LEU A 17 -2.70 1.88 -13.55
CA LEU A 17 -2.29 0.74 -12.72
C LEU A 17 -3.46 0.07 -12.00
N GLU A 18 -4.71 0.53 -12.19
CA GLU A 18 -5.88 0.00 -11.48
C GLU A 18 -6.06 -1.50 -11.68
N THR A 19 -5.96 -1.99 -12.92
CA THR A 19 -6.06 -3.43 -13.21
C THR A 19 -4.97 -4.25 -12.48
N GLN A 20 -3.76 -3.71 -12.33
CA GLN A 20 -2.69 -4.37 -11.60
C GLN A 20 -2.93 -4.31 -10.09
N ALA A 21 -3.43 -3.19 -9.59
CA ALA A 21 -3.78 -3.02 -8.20
C ALA A 21 -4.91 -3.96 -7.75
N ASP A 22 -5.93 -4.16 -8.59
CA ASP A 22 -7.01 -5.13 -8.34
C ASP A 22 -6.46 -6.56 -8.25
N ARG A 23 -5.51 -6.92 -9.12
CA ARG A 23 -4.81 -8.21 -9.05
C ARG A 23 -4.02 -8.35 -7.75
N PHE A 24 -3.34 -7.31 -7.29
CA PHE A 24 -2.63 -7.34 -6.01
C PHE A 24 -3.59 -7.51 -4.82
N VAL A 25 -4.68 -6.74 -4.78
CA VAL A 25 -5.72 -6.85 -3.75
C VAL A 25 -6.28 -8.28 -3.71
N HIS A 26 -6.61 -8.84 -4.86
CA HIS A 26 -7.15 -10.19 -4.94
C HIS A 26 -6.14 -11.27 -4.52
N ASN A 27 -4.92 -11.22 -5.08
CA ASN A 27 -3.91 -12.26 -4.86
C ASN A 27 -3.37 -12.29 -3.44
N TYR A 28 -3.28 -11.13 -2.78
CA TYR A 28 -2.67 -10.98 -1.46
C TYR A 28 -3.70 -10.66 -0.36
N ALA A 29 -4.99 -10.68 -0.68
CA ALA A 29 -6.09 -10.33 0.22
C ALA A 29 -5.86 -8.97 0.94
N LEU A 30 -5.31 -7.99 0.22
CA LEU A 30 -5.01 -6.66 0.75
C LEU A 30 -6.24 -5.77 0.68
N PRO A 31 -6.58 -4.99 1.71
CA PRO A 31 -7.66 -4.03 1.60
C PRO A 31 -7.28 -2.89 0.65
N ARG A 32 -8.20 -2.51 -0.24
CA ARG A 32 -8.04 -1.33 -1.09
C ARG A 32 -8.24 -0.07 -0.25
N ILE A 33 -7.32 0.88 -0.34
CA ILE A 33 -7.44 2.18 0.32
C ILE A 33 -7.37 3.29 -0.73
N THR A 34 -8.12 4.37 -0.49
CA THR A 34 -8.21 5.54 -1.40
C THR A 34 -7.38 6.73 -0.91
N CYS A 35 -6.91 6.67 0.33
CA CYS A 35 -6.08 7.70 0.94
C CYS A 35 -4.97 7.06 1.79
N VAL A 36 -3.94 7.86 2.08
CA VAL A 36 -2.87 7.50 3.02
C VAL A 36 -3.50 7.35 4.42
N PRO A 37 -3.26 6.25 5.14
CA PRO A 37 -3.78 6.08 6.49
C PRO A 37 -3.14 7.09 7.46
N GLU A 38 -3.81 7.37 8.56
CA GLU A 38 -3.28 8.28 9.58
C GLU A 38 -2.10 7.67 10.36
N THR A 39 -2.09 6.35 10.53
CA THR A 39 -1.07 5.60 11.27
C THR A 39 -0.76 4.26 10.62
N GLY A 40 0.39 3.67 10.96
CA GLY A 40 0.80 2.34 10.52
C GLY A 40 1.39 2.30 9.11
N TYR A 41 1.41 1.09 8.53
CA TYR A 41 2.04 0.83 7.24
C TYR A 41 1.01 0.71 6.11
N PHE A 42 1.40 1.13 4.91
CA PHE A 42 0.62 0.95 3.70
C PHE A 42 1.51 0.67 2.50
N LEU A 43 0.94 -0.03 1.52
CA LEU A 43 1.58 -0.27 0.23
C LEU A 43 1.13 0.80 -0.75
N HIS A 44 2.06 1.39 -1.48
CA HIS A 44 1.79 2.32 -2.56
C HIS A 44 2.28 1.71 -3.87
N LEU A 45 1.34 1.50 -4.79
CA LEU A 45 1.66 1.12 -6.16
C LEU A 45 1.84 2.38 -7.01
N THR A 46 3.04 2.55 -7.55
CA THR A 46 3.44 3.64 -8.45
C THR A 46 3.96 3.07 -9.76
N ASN A 47 4.28 3.94 -10.72
CA ASN A 47 4.87 3.53 -12.00
C ASN A 47 6.28 2.93 -11.84
N GLU A 48 6.96 3.21 -10.72
CA GLU A 48 8.29 2.68 -10.41
C GLU A 48 8.21 1.31 -9.75
N GLY A 49 7.05 0.94 -9.22
CA GLY A 49 6.82 -0.37 -8.62
C GLY A 49 5.96 -0.30 -7.37
N LEU A 50 6.11 -1.32 -6.53
CA LEU A 50 5.40 -1.44 -5.26
C LEU A 50 6.34 -1.03 -4.13
N ALA A 51 5.91 -0.04 -3.34
CA ALA A 51 6.67 0.45 -2.19
C ALA A 51 5.87 0.32 -0.89
N LEU A 52 6.56 0.04 0.22
CA LEU A 52 6.01 0.06 1.57
C LEU A 52 6.35 1.39 2.24
N HIS A 53 5.33 2.04 2.78
CA HIS A 53 5.44 3.31 3.48
C HIS A 53 4.98 3.20 4.93
N CYS A 54 5.54 4.04 5.80
CA CYS A 54 5.13 4.23 7.18
C CYS A 54 4.41 5.57 7.30
N ALA A 55 3.12 5.59 7.63
CA ALA A 55 2.35 6.81 7.82
C ALA A 55 2.79 7.60 9.07
N ASP A 56 3.25 6.88 10.09
CA ASP A 56 3.73 7.47 11.35
C ASP A 56 5.07 8.22 11.20
N ASP A 57 5.83 7.92 10.13
CA ASP A 57 7.17 8.45 9.92
C ASP A 57 7.39 8.78 8.44
N LYS A 58 7.01 10.01 8.07
CA LYS A 58 7.07 10.52 6.70
C LYS A 58 8.50 10.76 6.21
N ASP A 59 9.45 10.90 7.13
CA ASP A 59 10.86 11.16 6.80
C ASP A 59 11.65 9.86 6.59
N ARG A 60 11.11 8.71 7.01
CA ARG A 60 11.75 7.39 6.92
C ARG A 60 11.95 6.86 5.50
N GLY A 61 11.41 7.56 4.48
CA GLY A 61 11.44 7.12 3.09
C GLY A 61 10.59 5.88 2.84
N ALA A 62 10.57 5.45 1.57
CA ALA A 62 9.84 4.26 1.14
C ALA A 62 10.77 3.05 1.03
N VAL A 63 10.26 1.86 1.35
CA VAL A 63 10.99 0.60 1.12
C VAL A 63 10.46 -0.04 -0.16
N CYS A 64 11.31 -0.18 -1.17
CA CYS A 64 11.01 -0.88 -2.41
C CYS A 64 11.93 -2.10 -2.58
N VAL A 65 11.51 -3.06 -3.40
CA VAL A 65 12.33 -4.20 -3.82
C VAL A 65 12.73 -3.97 -5.27
N ASP A 66 14.04 -3.93 -5.53
CA ASP A 66 14.65 -3.81 -6.85
C ASP A 66 15.51 -5.06 -7.12
N PHE A 67 15.46 -5.62 -8.33
CA PHE A 67 16.01 -6.94 -8.69
C PHE A 67 17.15 -6.86 -9.71
#